data_AF-A0A212CC80-F1
#
_entry.id   AF-A0A212CC80-F1
#
_cell.length_a   1.000
_cell.length_b   1.000
_cell.length_c   1.000
_cell.angle_alpha   90.00
_cell.angle_beta   90.00
_cell.angle_gamma   90.00
#
_symmetry.space_group_name_H-M   'P 1'
#
loop_
_entity.id
_entity.type
_entity.pdbx_description
1 polymer ?
#
loop_
_entity_poly.entity_id
_entity_poly.type
_entity_poly.pdbx_seq_one_letter_code
_entity_poly.pdbx_strand_id
1 'polypeptide(L)'
;IARGQPGGYRGNDLGPSRGGHLPVTPARSALRPEGCGAPRADGKMAAAGGPAGKGRDISLAALRRHDPYISRIVDVASQVALYTFGHRANEWEKTDVEGTLFVYTRSASPKHGFTIMNRLSMENRTEPITKDLDFLLQDPFLLYRNA
;
A
#
# COMPACT_ATOMS: atom_id res chain seq x y z
N ILE A 1 -2.86 -2.24 -4.07
CA ILE A 1 -2.51 -1.63 -2.76
C ILE A 1 -3.71 -1.81 -1.83
N ALA A 2 -3.48 -2.05 -0.55
CA ALA A 2 -4.52 -2.39 0.41
C ALA A 2 -4.46 -1.43 1.60
N ARG A 3 -5.62 -0.95 2.05
CA ARG A 3 -5.76 -0.01 3.15
C ARG A 3 -6.46 -0.66 4.34
N GLY A 4 -5.81 -0.61 5.50
CA GLY A 4 -6.33 -1.14 6.78
C GLY A 4 -5.54 -2.33 7.30
N GLN A 5 -5.91 -2.80 8.50
CA GLN A 5 -5.39 -4.02 9.09
C GLN A 5 -6.56 -4.90 9.57
N PRO A 6 -6.52 -6.22 9.35
CA PRO A 6 -7.38 -7.12 10.09
C PRO A 6 -7.05 -6.99 11.58
N GLY A 7 -8.07 -6.70 12.39
CA GLY A 7 -7.92 -6.61 13.83
C GLY A 7 -7.47 -7.95 14.39
N GLY A 8 -6.22 -8.04 14.87
CA GLY A 8 -5.75 -9.20 15.64
C GLY A 8 -4.37 -9.72 15.28
N TYR A 9 -3.33 -8.90 15.41
CA TYR A 9 -2.04 -9.40 15.91
C TYR A 9 -1.59 -8.47 17.04
N ARG A 10 -2.19 -8.66 18.22
CA ARG A 10 -1.57 -8.20 19.48
C ARG A 10 -0.35 -9.09 19.70
N GLY A 11 0.83 -8.61 19.32
CA GLY A 11 2.06 -9.18 19.84
C GLY A 11 2.13 -8.89 21.33
N ASN A 12 1.95 -9.91 22.18
CA ASN A 12 2.39 -9.93 23.58
C ASN A 12 2.22 -11.30 24.29
N ASP A 13 2.53 -12.42 23.64
CA ASP A 13 2.56 -13.74 24.29
C ASP A 13 3.88 -14.50 24.07
N LEU A 14 4.95 -14.07 24.74
CA LEU A 14 6.17 -14.85 25.10
C LEU A 14 6.86 -14.07 26.25
N GLY A 15 6.66 -14.30 27.56
CA GLY A 15 7.02 -15.46 28.42
C GLY A 15 7.87 -14.94 29.62
N PRO A 16 8.00 -15.67 30.75
CA PRO A 16 9.22 -16.48 30.84
C PRO A 16 9.06 -17.86 31.50
N SER A 17 9.65 -18.82 30.79
CA SER A 17 10.58 -19.87 31.27
C SER A 17 10.08 -20.97 32.20
N ARG A 18 10.17 -22.22 31.69
CA ARG A 18 11.06 -23.23 32.28
C ARG A 18 11.30 -24.44 31.36
N GLY A 19 12.57 -24.60 30.96
CA GLY A 19 13.25 -25.88 30.79
C GLY A 19 13.11 -26.62 29.45
N GLY A 20 14.20 -26.75 28.71
CA GLY A 20 14.35 -27.76 27.64
C GLY A 20 15.26 -27.32 26.50
N HIS A 21 16.38 -28.02 26.33
CA HIS A 21 17.44 -27.78 25.35
C HIS A 21 17.07 -28.37 23.96
N LEU A 22 17.49 -27.70 22.85
CA LEU A 22 17.83 -28.19 21.48
C LEU A 22 17.24 -27.36 20.30
N PRO A 23 17.88 -27.41 19.10
CA PRO A 23 18.62 -26.31 18.49
C PRO A 23 17.77 -25.39 17.59
N VAL A 24 18.40 -24.26 17.28
CA VAL A 24 17.94 -23.18 16.41
C VAL A 24 17.60 -23.71 15.01
N THR A 25 16.32 -23.85 14.71
CA THR A 25 15.78 -23.63 13.34
C THR A 25 14.29 -23.32 13.46
N PRO A 26 13.80 -22.11 13.14
CA PRO A 26 12.38 -21.94 12.93
C PRO A 26 12.02 -22.70 11.65
N ALA A 27 11.24 -23.77 11.84
CA ALA A 27 10.63 -24.54 10.79
C ALA A 27 9.84 -23.63 9.85
N ARG A 28 9.98 -23.93 8.56
CA ARG A 28 9.39 -23.28 7.38
C ARG A 28 7.86 -23.42 7.29
N SER A 29 7.12 -23.43 8.42
CA SER A 29 5.73 -23.91 8.46
C SER A 29 4.75 -23.16 9.39
N ALA A 30 5.03 -21.92 9.81
CA ALA A 30 4.11 -21.18 10.67
C ALA A 30 3.66 -19.82 10.09
N LEU A 31 3.17 -19.80 8.85
CA LEU A 31 2.45 -18.65 8.28
C LEU A 31 1.41 -19.14 7.27
N ARG A 32 0.38 -19.81 7.78
CA ARG A 32 -0.93 -19.83 7.14
C ARG A 32 -2.01 -19.68 8.22
N PRO A 33 -2.45 -18.45 8.51
CA PRO A 33 -3.81 -18.30 9.02
C PRO A 33 -4.73 -18.59 7.83
N GLU A 34 -5.32 -19.79 7.82
CA GLU A 34 -6.44 -20.10 6.96
C GLU A 34 -7.61 -19.19 7.38
N GLY A 35 -7.86 -18.10 6.64
CA GLY A 35 -9.00 -17.21 6.91
C GLY A 35 -8.83 -15.72 6.60
N CYS A 36 -7.66 -15.24 6.14
CA CYS A 36 -7.55 -13.85 5.67
C CYS A 36 -6.70 -13.80 4.40
N GLY A 37 -7.26 -14.32 3.32
CA GLY A 37 -6.67 -14.20 2.00
C GLY A 37 -6.86 -12.77 1.51
N ALA A 38 -5.79 -11.97 1.47
CA ALA A 38 -5.73 -10.91 0.49
C ALA A 38 -6.10 -11.53 -0.88
N PRO A 39 -6.95 -10.85 -1.69
CA PRO A 39 -7.46 -11.45 -2.93
C PRO A 39 -6.29 -11.92 -3.79
N ARG A 40 -6.35 -13.15 -4.33
CA ARG A 40 -5.31 -13.64 -5.24
C ARG A 40 -5.20 -12.68 -6.43
N ALA A 41 -4.09 -11.95 -6.52
CA ALA A 41 -3.81 -11.14 -7.69
C ALA A 41 -3.28 -12.07 -8.79
N ASP A 42 -4.15 -12.44 -9.73
CA ASP A 42 -3.74 -13.02 -11.01
C ASP A 42 -3.10 -11.91 -11.85
N GLY A 43 -1.88 -11.52 -11.50
CA GLY A 43 -1.21 -10.40 -12.16
C GLY A 43 0.13 -10.08 -11.52
N LYS A 44 1.21 -10.48 -12.20
CA LYS A 44 2.59 -10.09 -11.91
C LYS A 44 2.68 -8.56 -11.80
N MET A 45 2.82 -8.01 -10.59
CA MET A 45 3.19 -6.60 -10.41
C MET A 45 4.60 -6.42 -10.93
N ALA A 46 4.73 -6.06 -12.20
CA ALA A 46 5.99 -5.55 -12.72
C ALA A 46 6.22 -4.19 -12.05
N ALA A 47 7.24 -4.10 -11.19
CA ALA A 47 7.84 -2.82 -10.82
C ALA A 47 8.37 -2.18 -12.11
N ALA A 48 7.55 -1.34 -12.74
CA ALA A 48 7.85 -0.73 -14.01
C ALA A 48 8.78 0.48 -13.78
N GLY A 49 10.09 0.20 -13.72
CA GLY A 49 11.09 1.19 -14.15
C GLY A 49 10.88 1.44 -15.65
N GLY A 50 10.05 2.42 -16.00
CA GLY A 50 9.69 2.81 -17.38
C GLY A 50 10.06 4.26 -17.72
N PRO A 51 10.17 4.63 -19.02
CA PRO A 51 11.15 5.58 -19.55
C PRO A 51 10.86 7.06 -19.29
N ALA A 52 11.94 7.83 -19.35
CA ALA A 52 12.04 9.25 -19.03
C ALA A 52 11.31 10.20 -20.01
N GLY A 53 10.84 11.32 -19.47
CA GLY A 53 10.51 12.54 -20.22
C GLY A 53 9.02 12.87 -20.25
N LYS A 54 8.38 12.69 -21.41
CA LYS A 54 7.13 13.39 -21.75
C LYS A 54 5.87 12.93 -21.01
N GLY A 55 5.70 11.63 -20.76
CA GLY A 55 4.52 11.11 -20.06
C GLY A 55 4.45 11.60 -18.61
N ARG A 56 5.62 11.72 -17.97
CA ARG A 56 5.74 12.23 -16.60
C ARG A 56 5.39 13.71 -16.50
N ASP A 57 5.70 14.51 -17.53
CA ASP A 57 5.38 15.95 -17.55
C ASP A 57 3.87 16.20 -17.65
N ILE A 58 3.16 15.44 -18.50
CA ILE A 58 1.70 15.51 -18.62
C ILE A 58 1.04 15.08 -17.31
N SER A 59 1.51 13.98 -16.71
CA SER A 59 1.02 13.52 -15.40
C SER A 59 1.29 14.55 -14.30
N LEU A 60 2.47 15.20 -14.28
CA LEU A 60 2.79 16.22 -13.30
C LEU A 60 1.90 17.46 -13.45
N ALA A 61 1.63 17.90 -14.67
CA ALA A 61 0.71 19.00 -14.94
C ALA A 61 -0.71 18.67 -14.46
N ALA A 62 -1.19 17.44 -14.69
CA ALA A 62 -2.49 16.99 -14.21
C ALA A 62 -2.55 16.96 -12.67
N LEU A 63 -1.52 16.42 -12.01
CA LEU A 63 -1.43 16.38 -10.54
C LEU A 63 -1.41 17.80 -9.95
N ARG A 64 -0.67 18.73 -10.56
CA ARG A 64 -0.58 20.14 -10.12
C ARG A 64 -1.89 20.92 -10.23
N ARG A 65 -2.81 20.52 -11.11
CA ARG A 65 -4.16 21.11 -11.18
C ARG A 65 -4.96 20.83 -9.91
N HIS A 66 -4.72 19.69 -9.26
CA HIS A 66 -5.38 19.32 -8.00
C HIS A 66 -4.59 19.79 -6.78
N ASP A 67 -3.27 19.79 -6.83
CA ASP A 67 -2.41 20.28 -5.75
C ASP A 67 -1.20 21.07 -6.29
N PRO A 68 -1.22 22.41 -6.20
CA PRO A 68 -0.16 23.26 -6.75
C PRO A 68 1.18 23.11 -6.02
N TYR A 69 1.20 22.51 -4.82
CA TYR A 69 2.43 22.28 -4.07
C TYR A 69 3.21 21.07 -4.57
N ILE A 70 2.66 20.24 -5.46
CA ILE A 70 3.37 19.08 -6.01
C ILE A 70 4.58 19.57 -6.83
N SER A 71 5.76 19.24 -6.34
CA SER A 71 7.03 19.69 -6.90
C SER A 71 7.54 18.73 -7.98
N ARG A 72 7.50 17.41 -7.73
CA ARG A 72 8.08 16.39 -8.61
C ARG A 72 7.45 15.01 -8.37
N ILE A 73 7.25 14.24 -9.45
CA ILE A 73 6.92 12.81 -9.38
C ILE A 73 8.19 12.03 -9.04
N VAL A 74 8.18 11.30 -7.93
CA VAL A 74 9.22 10.38 -7.50
C VAL A 74 9.12 9.09 -8.28
N ASP A 75 7.96 8.43 -8.22
CA ASP A 75 7.75 7.12 -8.84
C ASP A 75 6.32 6.92 -9.34
N VAL A 76 6.12 5.91 -10.20
CA VAL A 76 4.85 5.59 -10.85
C VAL A 76 4.63 4.08 -10.91
N ALA A 77 3.45 3.62 -10.52
CA ALA A 77 2.97 2.26 -10.78
C ALA A 77 1.75 2.30 -11.72
N SER A 78 1.89 1.68 -12.89
CA SER A 78 0.94 1.84 -14.00
C SER A 78 -0.43 1.18 -13.78
N GLN A 79 -0.52 0.15 -12.94
CA GLN A 79 -1.77 -0.54 -12.67
C GLN A 79 -1.85 -0.91 -11.19
N VAL A 80 -2.77 -0.27 -10.49
CA VAL A 80 -3.02 -0.48 -9.06
C VAL A 80 -4.52 -0.46 -8.84
N ALA A 81 -5.03 -1.46 -8.11
CA ALA A 81 -6.36 -1.45 -7.51
C ALA A 81 -6.23 -1.21 -6.01
N LEU A 82 -7.17 -0.45 -5.44
CA LEU A 82 -7.29 -0.23 -4.01
C LEU A 82 -8.26 -1.24 -3.39
N TYR A 83 -7.88 -1.73 -2.23
CA TYR A 83 -8.71 -2.59 -1.38
C TYR A 83 -8.82 -1.94 -0.01
N THR A 84 -9.96 -2.10 0.65
CA THR A 84 -10.19 -1.63 2.02
C THR A 84 -10.60 -2.78 2.91
N PHE A 85 -10.20 -2.73 4.18
CA PHE A 85 -10.60 -3.73 5.15
C PHE A 85 -11.97 -3.41 5.78
N GLY A 86 -12.98 -4.22 5.46
CA GLY A 86 -14.32 -4.13 6.01
C GLY A 86 -14.40 -4.74 7.41
N HIS A 87 -14.52 -3.90 8.44
CA HIS A 87 -14.51 -4.37 9.83
C HIS A 87 -15.76 -5.18 10.22
N ARG A 88 -16.88 -4.95 9.51
CA ARG A 88 -18.15 -5.63 9.78
C ARG A 88 -18.12 -7.09 9.33
N ALA A 89 -17.59 -7.32 8.14
CA ALA A 89 -17.46 -8.66 7.54
C ALA A 89 -16.08 -9.29 7.81
N ASN A 90 -15.16 -8.55 8.42
CA ASN A 90 -13.78 -8.97 8.70
C ASN A 90 -13.05 -9.45 7.42
N GLU A 91 -13.33 -8.78 6.30
CA GLU A 91 -12.85 -9.18 4.97
C GLU A 91 -12.27 -8.01 4.19
N TRP A 92 -11.51 -8.36 3.14
CA TRP A 92 -10.99 -7.38 2.20
C TRP A 92 -12.01 -7.13 1.09
N GLU A 93 -12.36 -5.86 0.91
CA GLU A 93 -13.30 -5.43 -0.12
C GLU A 93 -12.52 -4.67 -1.21
N LYS A 94 -12.75 -5.03 -2.48
CA LYS A 94 -12.21 -4.26 -3.62
C LYS A 94 -12.99 -2.96 -3.71
N THR A 95 -12.28 -1.83 -3.78
CA THR A 95 -12.94 -0.54 -4.04
C THR A 95 -13.08 -0.31 -5.54
N ASP A 96 -13.80 0.75 -5.91
CA ASP A 96 -13.94 1.25 -7.28
C ASP A 96 -12.74 2.10 -7.75
N VAL A 97 -11.66 2.14 -6.97
CA VAL A 97 -10.45 2.91 -7.27
C VAL A 97 -9.42 1.99 -7.92
N GLU A 98 -9.28 2.11 -9.24
CA GLU A 98 -8.31 1.37 -10.03
C GLU A 98 -7.65 2.28 -11.08
N GLY A 99 -6.32 2.32 -11.13
CA GLY A 99 -5.62 3.15 -12.09
C GLY A 99 -4.12 3.27 -11.87
N THR A 100 -3.58 4.47 -12.08
CA THR A 100 -2.14 4.73 -11.96
C THR A 100 -1.82 5.32 -10.60
N LEU A 101 -0.89 4.72 -9.86
CA LEU A 101 -0.37 5.30 -8.63
C LEU A 101 0.84 6.19 -8.94
N PHE A 102 0.82 7.43 -8.45
CA PHE A 102 1.91 8.38 -8.51
C PHE A 102 2.41 8.67 -7.10
N VAL A 103 3.71 8.54 -6.87
CA VAL A 103 4.38 9.01 -5.65
C VAL A 103 5.07 10.32 -5.97
N TYR A 104 4.95 11.33 -5.11
CA TYR A 104 5.48 12.67 -5.38
C TYR A 104 6.00 13.39 -4.13
N THR A 105 6.84 14.39 -4.36
CA THR A 105 7.29 15.36 -3.36
C THR A 105 6.50 16.66 -3.48
N ARG A 106 6.26 17.33 -2.35
CA ARG A 106 5.56 18.61 -2.23
C ARG A 106 6.46 19.70 -1.64
N SER A 107 6.23 20.95 -2.03
CA SER A 107 6.93 22.12 -1.49
C SER A 107 6.39 22.53 -0.11
N ALA A 108 5.13 22.20 0.19
CA ALA A 108 4.49 22.38 1.50
C ALA A 108 4.41 21.07 2.30
N SER A 109 4.16 21.16 3.61
CA SER A 109 3.87 19.99 4.44
C SER A 109 2.48 19.41 4.13
N PRO A 110 2.27 18.08 4.19
CA PRO A 110 3.27 17.01 4.23
C PRO A 110 4.12 16.98 2.97
N LYS A 111 5.43 16.75 3.12
CA LYS A 111 6.43 16.86 2.03
C LYS A 111 6.35 15.75 0.99
N HIS A 112 5.64 14.66 1.29
CA HIS A 112 5.50 13.50 0.42
C HIS A 112 4.03 13.07 0.41
N GLY A 113 3.62 12.47 -0.70
CA GLY A 113 2.27 11.96 -0.87
C GLY A 113 2.22 10.97 -2.02
N PHE A 114 1.11 10.24 -2.11
CA PHE A 114 0.78 9.48 -3.29
C PHE A 114 -0.67 9.70 -3.70
N THR A 115 -0.93 9.57 -4.99
CA THR A 115 -2.28 9.60 -5.56
C THR A 115 -2.47 8.41 -6.48
N ILE A 116 -3.58 7.69 -6.31
CA ILE A 116 -4.10 6.78 -7.31
C ILE A 116 -5.06 7.60 -8.19
N MET A 117 -4.62 7.87 -9.42
CA MET A 117 -5.45 8.49 -10.43
C MET A 117 -6.37 7.42 -11.01
N ASN A 118 -7.65 7.49 -10.67
CA ASN A 118 -8.64 6.50 -11.04
C ASN A 118 -8.91 6.59 -12.55
N ARG A 119 -9.02 5.43 -13.20
CA ARG A 119 -9.38 5.33 -14.63
C ARG A 119 -10.84 4.98 -14.85
N LEU A 120 -11.52 4.50 -13.80
CA LEU A 120 -12.93 4.09 -13.85
C LEU A 120 -13.87 5.26 -13.53
N SER A 121 -13.41 6.22 -12.72
CA SER A 121 -14.16 7.42 -12.35
C SER A 121 -13.24 8.62 -12.15
N MET A 122 -13.82 9.80 -11.90
CA MET A 122 -13.05 11.02 -11.56
C MET A 122 -12.64 11.07 -10.08
N GLU A 123 -12.98 10.05 -9.28
CA GLU A 123 -12.67 9.98 -7.86
C GLU A 123 -11.28 9.38 -7.65
N ASN A 124 -10.29 10.26 -7.49
CA ASN A 124 -8.92 9.89 -7.21
C ASN A 124 -8.72 9.64 -5.70
N ARG A 125 -7.84 8.68 -5.36
CA ARG A 125 -7.42 8.49 -3.96
C ARG A 125 -6.08 9.16 -3.72
N THR A 126 -6.07 10.21 -2.91
CA THR A 126 -4.84 10.91 -2.48
C THR A 126 -4.58 10.67 -1.01
N GLU A 127 -3.34 10.32 -0.68
CA GLU A 127 -2.91 10.06 0.69
C GLU A 127 -1.60 10.82 0.99
N PRO A 128 -1.58 11.63 2.06
CA PRO A 128 -0.34 12.24 2.53
C PRO A 128 0.56 11.17 3.15
N ILE A 129 1.87 11.23 2.88
CA ILE A 129 2.86 10.38 3.55
C ILE A 129 3.37 11.17 4.77
N THR A 130 2.76 10.92 5.93
CA THR A 130 3.16 11.45 7.23
C THR A 130 3.92 10.40 8.04
N LYS A 131 4.44 10.77 9.21
CA LYS A 131 5.14 9.83 10.10
C LYS A 131 4.20 8.76 10.69
N ASP A 132 2.91 9.04 10.69
CA ASP A 132 1.88 8.15 11.24
C ASP A 132 1.29 7.22 10.17
N LEU A 133 1.78 7.32 8.93
CA LEU A 133 1.43 6.41 7.85
C LEU A 133 2.37 5.20 7.89
N ASP A 134 1.83 4.05 8.29
CA ASP A 134 2.60 2.80 8.32
C ASP A 134 2.39 2.00 7.04
N PHE A 135 3.45 1.35 6.58
CA PHE A 135 3.46 0.48 5.42
C PHE A 135 3.94 -0.92 5.79
N LEU A 136 3.31 -1.93 5.19
CA LEU A 136 3.74 -3.31 5.26
C LEU A 136 3.75 -3.89 3.84
N LEU A 137 4.91 -4.35 3.39
CA LEU A 137 5.02 -5.10 2.14
C LEU A 137 4.71 -6.57 2.43
N GLN A 138 3.63 -7.07 1.85
CA GLN A 138 3.25 -8.47 1.85
C GLN A 138 3.07 -8.90 0.40
N ASP A 139 4.16 -9.28 -0.25
CA ASP A 139 4.17 -9.60 -1.68
C ASP A 139 2.98 -10.50 -2.10
N PRO A 140 2.23 -10.13 -3.15
CA PRO A 140 2.44 -9.00 -4.07
C PRO A 140 1.78 -7.67 -3.65
N PHE A 141 1.33 -7.52 -2.40
CA PHE A 141 0.57 -6.38 -1.91
C PHE A 141 1.41 -5.42 -1.05
N LEU A 142 1.19 -4.12 -1.27
CA LEU A 142 1.55 -3.09 -0.30
C LEU A 142 0.31 -2.78 0.55
N LEU A 143 0.42 -3.01 1.85
CA LEU A 143 -0.59 -2.62 2.84
C LEU A 143 -0.18 -1.29 3.46
N TYR A 144 -1.16 -0.42 3.72
CA TYR A 144 -0.93 0.81 4.47
C TYR A 144 -2.07 1.09 5.45
N ARG A 145 -1.74 1.78 6.55
CA ARG A 145 -2.72 2.31 7.50
C ARG A 145 -2.47 3.79 7.75
N ASN A 146 -3.54 4.57 7.73
CA ASN A 146 -3.53 5.91 8.30
C ASN A 146 -3.71 5.77 9.82
N ALA A 147 -3.06 6.63 10.60
CA ALA A 147 -3.34 6.75 12.02
C ALA A 147 -4.77 7.21 12.32
#